data_AF-A0A174GZW1-F1
#
_entry.id   AF-A0A174GZW1-F1
#
_cell.length_a   1.000
_cell.length_b   1.000
_cell.length_c   1.000
_cell.angle_alpha   90.00
_cell.angle_beta   90.00
_cell.angle_gamma   90.00
#
_symmetry.space_group_name_H-M   'P 1'
#
loop_
_entity.id
_entity.type
_entity.pdbx_description
1 polymer ?
#
loop_
_entity_poly.entity_id
_entity_poly.type
_entity_poly.pdbx_seq_one_letter_code
_entity_poly.pdbx_strand_id
1 'polypeptide(L)'
;MSVASGMKYVMYEPDATIKEKIEHIGNKLPFEKKLNIVAGNGYFGKKKKEYTASKIVITKAMGTSDVMDWNLESITKRDIRVSDEVVKIMNGWNNEYLNTSVSVGKAGKPSEEELAQIEKFKKNGWI
;
A
#
# COMPACT_ATOMS: atom_id res chain seq x y z
N MET A 1 10.12 -4.22 56.94
CA MET A 1 10.92 -3.24 56.16
C MET A 1 10.83 -3.63 54.70
N SER A 2 10.54 -2.64 53.85
CA SER A 2 10.02 -2.78 52.49
C SER A 2 11.04 -3.37 51.51
N VAL A 3 10.59 -4.29 50.67
CA VAL A 3 11.28 -4.72 49.45
C VAL A 3 11.32 -3.56 48.46
N ALA A 4 12.50 -3.26 47.93
CA ALA A 4 12.69 -2.21 46.95
C ALA A 4 12.08 -2.63 45.60
N SER A 5 11.21 -1.77 45.12
CA SER A 5 10.49 -1.82 43.84
C SER A 5 11.38 -2.18 42.65
N GLY A 6 10.91 -3.12 41.83
CA GLY A 6 11.59 -3.57 40.62
C GLY A 6 11.84 -2.44 39.63
N MET A 7 13.10 -2.28 39.23
CA MET A 7 13.47 -1.46 38.07
C MET A 7 13.03 -2.19 36.80
N LYS A 8 12.00 -1.67 36.14
CA LYS A 8 11.62 -2.07 34.79
C LYS A 8 12.73 -1.57 33.84
N TYR A 9 13.60 -2.47 33.40
CA TYR A 9 14.56 -2.16 32.33
C TYR A 9 13.78 -1.75 31.09
N VAL A 10 13.83 -0.47 30.76
CA VAL A 10 13.38 0.03 29.46
C VAL A 10 14.52 -0.26 28.49
N MET A 11 14.37 -1.31 27.69
CA MET A 11 15.33 -1.61 26.63
C MET A 11 15.25 -0.48 25.60
N TYR A 12 16.31 0.33 25.51
CA TYR A 12 16.36 1.46 24.60
C TYR A 12 16.79 0.94 23.22
N GLU A 13 15.89 1.02 22.24
CA GLU A 13 16.22 0.72 20.86
C GLU A 13 17.22 1.77 20.35
N PRO A 14 18.26 1.39 19.59
CA PRO A 14 19.20 2.35 19.02
C PRO A 14 18.48 3.40 18.17
N ASP A 15 18.89 4.67 18.27
CA ASP A 15 18.30 5.78 17.51
C ASP A 15 18.28 5.55 15.99
N ALA A 16 19.25 4.79 15.47
CA ALA A 16 19.29 4.39 14.06
C ALA A 16 18.11 3.48 13.69
N THR A 17 17.84 2.46 14.50
CA THR A 17 16.71 1.53 14.34
C THR A 17 15.38 2.26 14.45
N ILE A 18 15.28 3.22 15.36
CA ILE A 18 14.09 4.07 15.52
C ILE A 18 13.89 4.92 14.27
N LYS A 19 14.92 5.61 13.79
CA LYS A 19 14.85 6.46 12.59
C LYS A 19 14.48 5.68 11.33
N GLU A 20 15.03 4.48 11.17
CA GLU A 20 14.69 3.59 10.07
C GLU A 20 13.20 3.25 10.13
N LYS A 21 12.76 2.62 11.22
CA LYS A 21 11.36 2.20 11.41
C LYS A 21 10.36 3.36 11.32
N ILE A 22 10.79 4.59 11.61
CA ILE A 22 9.96 5.78 11.47
C ILE A 22 9.51 6.04 10.03
N GLU A 23 10.37 5.67 9.08
CA GLU A 23 10.16 5.90 7.66
C GLU A 23 9.50 4.71 6.94
N HIS A 24 9.25 3.61 7.64
CA HIS A 24 8.59 2.42 7.08
C HIS A 24 7.14 2.68 6.65
N ILE A 25 6.68 1.94 5.65
CA ILE A 25 5.33 2.08 5.07
C ILE A 25 4.25 1.77 6.11
N GLY A 26 4.56 0.90 7.08
CA GLY A 26 3.74 0.64 8.26
C GLY A 26 3.37 1.88 9.08
N ASN A 27 4.17 2.95 9.03
CA ASN A 27 3.89 4.23 9.68
C ASN A 27 3.30 5.30 8.75
N LYS A 28 3.28 5.08 7.42
CA LYS A 28 2.80 6.09 6.48
C LYS A 28 1.30 5.95 6.19
N LEU A 29 0.61 7.09 6.12
CA LEU A 29 -0.72 7.21 5.53
C LEU A 29 -0.70 8.13 4.30
N PRO A 30 -1.62 7.93 3.34
CA PRO A 30 -1.81 8.86 2.22
C PRO A 30 -2.07 10.31 2.69
N PHE A 31 -1.37 11.26 2.07
CA PHE A 31 -1.39 12.72 2.34
C PHE A 31 -0.81 13.17 3.69
N GLU A 32 0.15 12.42 4.23
CA GLU A 32 0.76 12.73 5.51
C GLU A 32 2.05 13.58 5.38
N LYS A 33 2.12 14.71 6.10
CA LYS A 33 3.35 15.52 6.23
C LYS A 33 4.42 14.74 7.02
N LYS A 34 5.70 14.93 6.69
CA LYS A 34 6.91 14.19 7.11
C LYS A 34 7.10 13.89 8.63
N LEU A 35 6.32 14.46 9.54
CA LEU A 35 6.51 14.34 10.98
C LEU A 35 5.33 13.60 11.62
N ASN A 36 5.48 12.30 11.94
CA ASN A 36 4.39 11.57 12.59
C ASN A 36 4.71 10.64 13.76
N ILE A 37 5.98 10.31 14.04
CA ILE A 37 6.32 9.46 15.21
C ILE A 37 7.13 10.19 16.28
N VAL A 38 7.47 11.45 16.07
CA VAL A 38 8.18 12.25 17.09
C VAL A 38 7.24 12.67 18.23
N ALA A 39 5.93 12.43 18.11
CA ALA A 39 4.95 13.07 18.97
C ALA A 39 4.29 12.10 19.97
N GLY A 40 4.91 11.93 21.14
CA GLY A 40 4.25 11.41 22.35
C GLY A 40 3.23 12.39 22.98
N ASN A 41 2.74 13.40 22.25
CA ASN A 41 1.88 14.46 22.77
C ASN A 41 0.39 14.33 22.36
N GLY A 42 -0.07 13.11 22.03
CA GLY A 42 -1.45 12.88 21.58
C GLY A 42 -1.74 13.38 20.15
N TYR A 43 -0.70 13.56 19.34
CA TYR A 43 -0.80 14.04 17.95
C TYR A 43 -1.67 13.12 17.07
N PHE A 44 -1.56 11.81 17.26
CA PHE A 44 -2.37 10.84 16.52
C PHE A 44 -3.88 11.03 16.79
N GLY A 45 -4.26 11.24 18.05
CA GLY A 45 -5.64 11.53 18.42
C GLY A 45 -6.22 12.79 17.75
N LYS A 46 -5.39 13.83 17.56
CA LYS A 46 -5.80 15.04 16.82
C LYS A 46 -6.05 14.73 15.34
N LYS A 47 -5.19 13.92 14.72
CA LYS A 47 -5.30 13.54 13.31
C LYS A 47 -6.46 12.60 13.00
N LYS A 48 -6.92 11.79 13.96
CA LYS A 48 -8.09 10.91 13.75
C LYS A 48 -9.32 11.64 13.22
N LYS A 49 -9.54 12.90 13.62
CA LYS A 49 -10.63 13.73 13.10
C LYS A 49 -10.48 13.98 11.59
N GLU A 50 -9.31 14.40 11.16
CA GLU A 50 -8.97 14.63 9.74
C GLU A 50 -9.02 13.33 8.94
N TYR A 51 -8.50 12.24 9.52
CA TYR A 51 -8.52 10.93 8.90
C TYR A 51 -9.96 10.46 8.66
N THR A 52 -10.85 10.62 9.64
CA THR A 52 -12.27 10.25 9.54
C THR A 52 -12.99 11.00 8.42
N ALA A 53 -12.58 12.25 8.15
CA ALA A 53 -13.11 13.07 7.07
C ALA A 53 -12.52 12.72 5.69
N SER A 54 -11.48 11.89 5.62
CA SER A 54 -10.81 11.55 4.37
C SER A 54 -11.71 10.74 3.43
N LYS A 55 -11.59 11.01 2.12
CA LYS A 55 -12.22 10.19 1.06
C LYS A 55 -11.40 8.93 0.73
N ILE A 56 -10.17 8.84 1.21
CA ILE A 56 -9.33 7.66 1.01
C ILE A 56 -9.69 6.62 2.04
N VAL A 57 -10.09 5.44 1.55
CA VAL A 57 -10.61 4.34 2.37
C VAL A 57 -9.66 3.97 3.51
N ILE A 58 -8.37 3.78 3.23
CA ILE A 58 -7.40 3.37 4.26
C ILE A 58 -7.16 4.47 5.32
N THR A 59 -7.15 5.74 4.91
CA THR A 59 -7.01 6.87 5.82
C THR A 59 -8.26 7.01 6.69
N LYS A 60 -9.46 6.89 6.09
CA LYS A 60 -10.73 6.92 6.81
C LYS A 60 -10.85 5.80 7.85
N ALA A 61 -10.53 4.57 7.45
CA ALA A 61 -10.51 3.42 8.34
C ALA A 61 -9.57 3.63 9.54
N MET A 62 -8.45 4.33 9.33
CA MET A 62 -7.55 4.66 10.43
C MET A 62 -8.13 5.67 11.41
N GLY A 63 -8.87 6.68 10.91
CA GLY A 63 -9.55 7.67 11.73
C GLY A 63 -10.58 7.08 12.69
N THR A 64 -11.26 6.01 12.26
CA THR A 64 -12.27 5.28 13.03
C THR A 64 -11.72 4.09 13.82
N SER A 65 -10.41 3.82 13.76
CA SER A 65 -9.81 2.70 14.49
C SER A 65 -9.71 2.98 15.99
N ASP A 66 -9.68 1.93 16.82
CA ASP A 66 -9.47 2.07 18.27
C ASP A 66 -7.99 2.21 18.67
N VAL A 67 -7.08 2.14 17.70
CA VAL A 67 -5.64 2.30 17.95
C VAL A 67 -5.41 3.70 18.52
N MET A 68 -4.77 3.84 19.67
CA MET A 68 -4.51 5.16 20.28
C MET A 68 -3.07 5.61 20.11
N ASP A 69 -2.13 4.66 20.06
CA ASP A 69 -0.71 4.93 19.92
C ASP A 69 -0.06 4.00 18.90
N TRP A 70 0.95 4.53 18.20
CA TRP A 70 1.83 3.79 17.32
C TRP A 70 3.16 3.52 18.02
N ASN A 71 3.38 2.28 18.42
CA ASN A 71 4.69 1.81 18.86
C ASN A 71 5.38 1.02 17.73
N LEU A 72 6.65 0.69 17.92
CA LEU A 72 7.45 -0.05 16.92
C LEU A 72 6.81 -1.38 16.51
N GLU A 73 6.16 -2.08 17.43
CA GLU A 73 5.47 -3.33 17.15
C GLU A 73 4.25 -3.11 16.23
N SER A 74 3.43 -2.09 16.51
CA SER A 74 2.27 -1.74 15.69
C SER A 74 2.66 -1.31 14.27
N ILE A 75 3.76 -0.56 14.14
CA ILE A 75 4.33 -0.17 12.85
C ILE A 75 4.75 -1.42 12.09
N THR A 76 5.49 -2.33 12.74
CA THR A 76 6.00 -3.57 12.12
C THR A 76 4.85 -4.47 11.66
N LYS A 77 3.81 -4.66 12.48
CA LYS A 77 2.62 -5.45 12.09
C LYS A 77 1.90 -4.86 10.88
N ARG A 78 1.78 -3.53 10.81
CA ARG A 78 1.18 -2.86 9.66
C ARG A 78 2.07 -2.92 8.43
N ASP A 79 3.38 -2.86 8.61
CA ASP A 79 4.37 -2.97 7.54
C ASP A 79 4.20 -4.28 6.75
N ILE A 80 4.10 -5.39 7.46
CA ILE A 80 3.85 -6.72 6.89
C ILE A 80 2.52 -6.72 6.13
N ARG A 81 1.42 -6.32 6.79
CA ARG A 81 0.08 -6.33 6.18
C ARG A 81 0.01 -5.49 4.91
N VAL A 82 0.57 -4.28 4.93
CA VAL A 82 0.55 -3.38 3.77
C VAL A 82 1.40 -3.95 2.64
N SER A 83 2.58 -4.50 2.96
CA SER A 83 3.44 -5.13 1.97
C SER A 83 2.78 -6.34 1.32
N ASP A 84 2.15 -7.21 2.11
CA ASP A 84 1.43 -8.39 1.62
C ASP A 84 0.30 -8.01 0.66
N GLU A 85 -0.50 -6.99 0.98
CA GLU A 85 -1.57 -6.51 0.11
C GLU A 85 -1.03 -5.91 -1.20
N VAL A 86 0.07 -5.14 -1.13
CA VAL A 86 0.72 -4.60 -2.34
C VAL A 86 1.22 -5.72 -3.24
N VAL A 87 1.92 -6.70 -2.68
CA VAL A 87 2.44 -7.86 -3.43
C VAL A 87 1.29 -8.66 -4.05
N LYS A 88 0.21 -8.89 -3.30
CA LYS A 88 -0.98 -9.58 -3.79
C LYS A 88 -1.61 -8.86 -4.98
N ILE A 89 -1.78 -7.54 -4.91
CA ILE A 89 -2.32 -6.72 -6.00
C ILE A 89 -1.42 -6.81 -7.23
N MET A 90 -0.11 -6.64 -7.07
CA MET A 90 0.85 -6.73 -8.18
C MET A 90 0.85 -8.10 -8.85
N ASN A 91 0.79 -9.18 -8.06
CA ASN A 91 0.68 -10.54 -8.58
C ASN A 91 -0.64 -10.76 -9.32
N GLY A 92 -1.75 -10.20 -8.81
CA GLY A 92 -3.05 -10.21 -9.49
C GLY A 92 -2.96 -9.57 -10.87
N TRP A 93 -2.43 -8.33 -10.95
CA TRP A 93 -2.25 -7.63 -12.22
C TRP A 93 -1.31 -8.37 -13.17
N ASN A 94 -0.21 -8.92 -12.67
CA ASN A 94 0.72 -9.70 -13.50
C ASN A 94 0.03 -10.94 -14.10
N ASN A 95 -0.76 -11.65 -13.29
CA ASN A 95 -1.51 -12.82 -13.76
C ASN A 95 -2.59 -12.42 -14.78
N GLU A 96 -3.33 -11.34 -14.54
CA GLU A 96 -4.32 -10.80 -15.49
C GLU A 96 -3.67 -10.42 -16.82
N TYR A 97 -2.52 -9.73 -16.77
CA TYR A 97 -1.77 -9.34 -17.96
C TYR A 97 -1.31 -10.56 -18.78
N LEU A 98 -0.70 -11.56 -18.11
CA LEU A 98 -0.24 -12.78 -18.77
C LEU A 98 -1.40 -13.58 -19.37
N ASN A 99 -2.52 -13.71 -18.66
CA ASN A 99 -3.72 -14.41 -19.14
C ASN A 99 -4.44 -13.67 -20.28
N THR A 100 -4.34 -12.35 -20.35
CA THR A 100 -4.90 -11.55 -21.44
C THR A 100 -4.24 -11.92 -22.79
N SER A 101 -2.93 -12.17 -22.80
CA SER A 101 -2.21 -12.60 -24.01
C SER A 101 -2.69 -13.94 -24.60
N VAL A 102 -3.24 -14.83 -23.76
CA VAL A 102 -3.80 -16.13 -24.18
C VAL A 102 -5.16 -15.97 -24.88
N SER A 103 -5.91 -14.92 -24.54
CA SER A 103 -7.24 -14.65 -25.11
C SER A 103 -7.21 -13.90 -26.45
N VAL A 104 -6.17 -13.09 -26.69
CA VAL A 104 -5.98 -12.35 -27.96
C VAL A 104 -5.25 -13.20 -29.02
N GLY A 105 -4.66 -14.33 -28.61
CA GLY A 105 -3.86 -15.23 -29.45
C GLY A 105 -4.61 -16.29 -30.25
N LYS A 106 -5.94 -16.19 -30.42
CA LYS A 106 -6.66 -16.93 -31.48
C LYS A 106 -6.92 -16.07 -32.72
N ALA A 107 -6.05 -15.11 -33.03
CA ALA A 107 -5.92 -14.67 -34.41
C ALA A 107 -5.19 -15.80 -35.16
N GLY A 108 -5.94 -16.77 -35.67
CA GLY A 108 -5.45 -17.63 -36.75
C GLY A 108 -4.96 -16.75 -37.90
N LYS A 109 -4.15 -17.31 -38.81
CA LYS A 109 -3.83 -16.61 -40.06
C LYS A 109 -5.13 -16.06 -40.67
N PRO A 110 -5.17 -14.78 -41.10
CA PRO A 110 -6.36 -14.23 -41.74
C PRO A 110 -6.84 -15.14 -42.86
N SER A 111 -8.14 -15.34 -42.96
CA SER A 111 -8.72 -16.07 -44.08
C SER A 111 -8.43 -15.35 -45.39
N GLU A 112 -8.56 -16.06 -46.51
CA GLU A 112 -8.39 -15.48 -47.84
C GLU A 112 -9.36 -14.31 -48.10
N GLU A 113 -10.55 -14.37 -47.51
CA GLU A 113 -11.57 -13.32 -47.57
C GLU A 113 -11.15 -12.07 -46.77
N GLU A 114 -10.60 -12.26 -45.56
CA GLU A 114 -10.09 -11.17 -44.73
C GLU A 114 -8.90 -10.46 -45.40
N LEU A 115 -8.02 -11.22 -46.07
CA LEU A 115 -6.91 -10.67 -46.86
C LEU A 115 -7.41 -9.83 -48.04
N ALA A 116 -8.41 -10.31 -48.78
CA ALA A 116 -9.02 -9.56 -49.87
C ALA A 116 -9.67 -8.26 -49.38
N GLN A 117 -10.25 -8.26 -48.18
CA GLN A 117 -10.85 -7.08 -47.57
C GLN A 117 -9.79 -6.06 -47.14
N ILE A 118 -8.67 -6.51 -46.58
CA ILE A 118 -7.50 -5.68 -46.26
C ILE A 118 -6.92 -5.04 -47.53
N GLU A 119 -6.76 -5.78 -48.62
CA GLU A 119 -6.29 -5.22 -49.89
C GLU A 119 -7.23 -4.15 -50.44
N LYS A 120 -8.54 -4.37 -50.34
CA LYS A 120 -9.54 -3.38 -50.76
C LYS A 120 -9.42 -2.08 -49.94
N PHE A 121 -9.23 -2.18 -48.63
CA PHE A 121 -9.09 -0.99 -47.78
C PHE A 121 -7.79 -0.22 -48.08
N LYS A 122 -6.68 -0.92 -48.34
CA LYS A 122 -5.42 -0.28 -48.82
C LYS A 122 -5.63 0.44 -50.15
N LYS A 123 -6.32 -0.20 -51.10
CA LYS A 123 -6.63 0.39 -52.42
C LYS A 123 -7.51 1.64 -52.31
N ASN A 124 -8.38 1.68 -51.31
CA ASN A 124 -9.27 2.81 -51.04
C ASN A 124 -8.65 3.89 -50.14
N GLY A 125 -7.44 3.67 -49.60
CA GLY A 125 -6.73 4.61 -48.72
C GLY A 125 -7.37 4.79 -47.34
N TRP A 126 -8.13 3.80 -46.86
CA TRP A 126 -8.74 3.85 -45.52
C TRP A 126 -7.77 3.40 -44.41
N ILE A 127 -6.74 2.66 -44.79
CA ILE A 127 -5.59 2.21 -43.99
C ILE A 127 -4.34 2.14 -44.87
#